data_AF-Q4ACD5-F1
#
_entry.id   AF-Q4ACD5-F1
#
_cell.length_a   1.000
_cell.length_b   1.000
_cell.length_c   1.000
_cell.angle_alpha   90.00
_cell.angle_beta   90.00
_cell.angle_gamma   90.00
#
_symmetry.space_group_name_H-M   'P 1'
#
loop_
_entity.id
_entity.type
_entity.pdbx_description
1 polymer ?
#
loop_
_entity_poly.entity_id
_entity_poly.type
_entity_poly.pdbx_seq_one_letter_code
_entity_poly.pdbx_strand_id
1 'polypeptide(L)' 'MVTDLLLRVALAGLLGGLIGLERQLRAKEAGLRTHILVGIGSAMF' A
#
# COMPACT_ATOMS: atom_id res chain seq x y z
N MET A 1 5.32 5.55 19.60
CA MET A 1 6.55 6.33 19.27
C MET A 1 6.84 6.16 17.78
N VAL A 2 7.54 7.09 17.13
CA VAL A 2 7.74 7.16 15.65
C VAL A 2 8.05 5.82 14.97
N THR A 3 8.74 4.90 15.64
CA THR A 3 9.01 3.53 15.17
C THR A 3 7.75 2.74 14.83
N ASP A 4 6.67 2.87 15.60
CA ASP A 4 5.37 2.21 15.35
C ASP A 4 4.73 2.75 14.07
N LEU A 5 4.77 4.07 13.88
CA LEU A 5 4.29 4.72 12.65
C LEU A 5 5.09 4.25 11.43
N LEU A 6 6.42 4.18 11.54
CA LEU A 6 7.29 3.68 10.46
C LEU A 6 6.97 2.23 10.10
N LEU A 7 6.78 1.36 11.10
CA LEU A 7 6.40 -0.04 10.88
C LEU A 7 5.02 -0.14 10.22
N ARG A 8 4.02 0.61 10.70
CA ARG A 8 2.67 0.61 10.16
C ARG A 8 2.64 1.09 8.70
N VAL A 9 3.37 2.16 8.39
CA VAL A 9 3.49 2.70 7.02
C VAL A 9 4.24 1.74 6.10
N ALA A 10 5.35 1.15 6.56
CA ALA A 10 6.11 0.17 5.77
C ALA A 10 5.27 -1.08 5.45
N LEU A 11 4.54 -1.62 6.45
CA LEU A 11 3.64 -2.75 6.26
C LEU A 11 2.48 -2.40 5.33
N ALA A 12 1.87 -1.22 5.48
CA ALA A 12 0.79 -0.78 4.60
C ALA A 12 1.26 -0.58 3.15
N GLY A 13 2.46 -0.04 2.95
CA GLY A 13 3.08 0.07 1.63
C GLY A 13 3.38 -1.29 0.99
N LEU A 14 3.92 -2.24 1.76
CA LEU A 14 4.19 -3.60 1.29
C LEU A 14 2.90 -4.35 0.91
N LEU A 15 1.90 -4.34 1.79
CA LEU A 15 0.62 -5.03 1.55
C LEU A 15 -0.17 -4.36 0.42
N GLY A 16 -0.25 -3.03 0.42
CA GLY A 16 -0.85 -2.27 -0.68
C GLY A 16 -0.12 -2.49 -2.01
N GLY A 17 1.20 -2.62 -1.96
CA GLY A 17 2.03 -2.97 -3.10
C GLY A 17 1.74 -4.36 -3.66
N LEU A 18 1.68 -5.38 -2.80
CA LEU A 18 1.34 -6.75 -3.19
C LEU A 18 -0.05 -6.84 -3.84
N ILE A 19 -1.07 -6.20 -3.24
CA ILE A 19 -2.43 -6.14 -3.79
C ILE A 19 -2.43 -5.42 -5.14
N GLY A 20 -1.73 -4.30 -5.23
CA GLY A 20 -1.64 -3.51 -6.45
C GLY A 20 -0.92 -4.25 -7.59
N LEU A 21 0.11 -5.05 -7.27
CA LEU A 21 0.80 -5.93 -8.21
C LEU A 21 -0.13 -7.01 -8.74
N GLU A 22 -0.83 -7.75 -7.88
CA GLU A 22 -1.80 -8.76 -8.31
C GLU A 22 -2.91 -8.16 -9.19
N ARG A 23 -3.41 -6.98 -8.83
CA ARG A 23 -4.44 -6.30 -9.65
C ARG A 23 -3.92 -5.87 -11.00
N GLN A 24 -2.68 -5.38 -11.06
CA GLN A 24 -2.04 -4.99 -12.32
C GLN A 24 -1.81 -6.21 -13.22
N LEU A 25 -1.38 -7.34 -12.65
CA LEU A 25 -1.25 -8.61 -13.36
C LEU A 25 -2.60 -9.14 -13.88
N ARG A 26 -3.68 -8.90 -13.15
CA ARG A 26 -5.06 -9.26 -13.54
C ARG A 26 -5.74 -8.20 -14.42
N ALA A 27 -5.00 -7.23 -14.96
CA ALA A 27 -5.48 -6.15 -15.82
C ALA A 27 -6.69 -5.38 -15.23
N LYS A 28 -6.69 -5.16 -13.91
CA LYS A 28 -7.70 -4.32 -13.25
C LYS A 28 -7.30 -2.84 -13.37
N GLU A 29 -8.30 -1.95 -13.43
CA GLU A 29 -8.11 -0.50 -13.61
C GLU A 29 -7.25 0.15 -12.51
N ALA A 30 -7.39 -0.28 -11.26
CA ALA A 30 -6.55 0.15 -10.15
C ALA A 30 -5.39 -0.84 -9.93
N GLY A 31 -4.17 -0.38 -10.17
CA GLY A 31 -2.93 -1.17 -10.10
C GLY A 31 -2.01 -0.78 -8.93
N LEU A 32 -0.70 -0.99 -9.13
CA LEU A 32 0.33 -0.86 -8.10
C LEU A 32 0.39 0.52 -7.44
N ARG A 33 0.47 1.58 -8.24
CA ARG A 33 0.64 2.96 -7.74
C ARG A 33 -0.54 3.40 -6.86
N THR A 34 -1.76 2.99 -7.23
CA THR A 34 -2.99 3.38 -6.52
C THR A 34 -3.07 2.73 -5.15
N HIS A 35 -2.86 1.42 -5.06
CA HIS A 35 -2.97 0.71 -3.78
C HIS A 35 -1.84 1.03 -2.80
N ILE A 36 -0.63 1.34 -3.29
CA ILE A 36 0.47 1.84 -2.44
C ILE A 36 0.10 3.20 -1.82
N LEU A 37 -0.34 4.17 -2.65
CA LEU A 37 -0.68 5.51 -2.17
C LEU A 37 -1.85 5.50 -1.18
N VAL A 38 -2.91 4.74 -1.47
CA VAL A 38 -4.06 4.60 -0.57
C VAL A 38 -3.65 3.92 0.73
N GLY A 39 -2.90 2.81 0.66
CA GLY A 39 -2.46 2.08 1.86
C GLY A 39 -1.59 2.92 2.78
N ILE A 40 -0.62 3.66 2.22
CA ILE A 40 0.24 4.57 2.98
C ILE A 40 -0.58 5.72 3.59
N GLY A 41 -1.46 6.36 2.80
CA GLY A 41 -2.31 7.45 3.29
C GLY A 41 -3.22 7.03 4.45
N SER A 42 -3.83 5.83 4.37
CA SER A 42 -4.64 5.26 5.45
C SER A 42 -3.85 4.81 6.69
N ALA A 43 -2.54 4.57 6.56
CA ALA A 43 -1.68 4.24 7.70
C ALA A 43 -1.15 5.49 8.42
N MET A 44 -1.13 6.63 7.74
CA MET A 44 -0.71 7.92 8.29
C MET A 44 -1.82 8.65 9.08
N PHE A 45 -3.08 8.34 8.81
CA PHE A 45 -4.25 8.84 9.53
C PHE A 45 -4.87 7.74 10.43
#